data_AF-A0A7X6PDE8-F1
#
_entry.id   AF-A0A7X6PDE8-F1
#
_cell.length_a   1.000
_cell.length_b   1.000
_cell.length_c   1.000
_cell.angle_alpha   90.00
_cell.angle_beta   90.00
_cell.angle_gamma   90.00
#
_symmetry.space_group_name_H-M   'P 1'
#
loop_
_entity.id
_entity.type
_entity.pdbx_description
1 polymer ?
#
loop_
_entity_poly.entity_id
_entity_poly.type
_entity_poly.pdbx_seq_one_letter_code
_entity_poly.pdbx_strand_id
1 'polypeptide(L)' 'MNNKLYCTFLASMAAVSCSQIEKPLPNIVFILADDLGYGDLSCYGQEKFSTPNIDRLARDGMIFT' A
#
# COMPACT_ATOMS: atom_id res chain seq x y z
N MET A 1 -30.98 -28.51 34.71
CA MET A 1 -29.83 -27.60 34.51
C MET A 1 -29.22 -27.88 33.13
N ASN A 2 -29.97 -27.78 32.03
CA ASN A 2 -30.41 -26.60 31.27
C ASN A 2 -29.52 -26.41 30.03
N ASN A 3 -29.67 -27.30 29.03
CA ASN A 3 -29.03 -27.17 27.70
C ASN A 3 -29.33 -25.82 27.02
N LYS A 4 -30.41 -25.14 27.42
CA LYS A 4 -30.74 -23.77 27.01
C LYS A 4 -29.69 -22.73 27.44
N LEU A 5 -28.97 -22.96 28.55
CA LEU A 5 -27.94 -22.05 29.06
C LEU A 5 -26.62 -22.19 28.29
N TYR A 6 -26.27 -23.41 27.85
CA TYR A 6 -25.11 -23.65 26.97
C TYR A 6 -25.34 -23.11 25.56
N CYS A 7 -26.55 -23.29 25.00
CA CYS A 7 -26.88 -22.74 23.68
C CYS A 7 -26.87 -21.20 23.65
N THR A 8 -27.28 -20.55 24.74
CA THR A 8 -27.23 -19.08 24.83
C THR A 8 -25.81 -18.55 24.99
N PHE A 9 -24.93 -19.28 25.69
CA PHE A 9 -23.51 -18.93 25.78
C PHE A 9 -22.78 -19.09 24.43
N LEU A 10 -23.01 -20.18 23.70
CA LEU A 10 -22.46 -20.44 22.36
C LEU A 10 -22.91 -19.40 21.32
N ALA A 11 -24.17 -18.95 21.38
CA ALA A 11 -24.68 -17.92 20.48
C ALA A 11 -24.01 -16.55 20.72
N SER A 12 -23.61 -16.24 21.95
CA SER A 12 -22.94 -14.97 22.28
C SER A 12 -21.50 -14.89 21.77
N MET A 13 -20.76 -16.01 21.72
CA MET A 13 -19.40 -16.06 21.15
C MET A 13 -19.40 -15.92 19.62
N ALA A 14 -20.43 -16.42 18.93
CA ALA A 14 -20.54 -16.32 17.49
C ALA A 14 -20.75 -14.86 17.00
N ALA A 15 -21.37 -14.00 17.82
CA ALA A 15 -21.63 -12.60 17.47
C ALA A 15 -20.38 -11.69 17.56
N VAL A 16 -19.33 -12.11 18.28
CA VAL A 16 -18.11 -11.29 18.48
C VAL A 16 -17.10 -11.47 17.33
N SER A 17 -17.23 -12.52 16.52
CA SER A 17 -16.23 -12.86 15.49
C SER A 17 -16.30 -12.07 14.17
N CYS A 18 -17.24 -11.14 13.99
CA CYS A 18 -17.39 -10.42 12.71
C CYS A 18 -17.26 -8.91 12.87
N SER A 19 -16.08 -8.44 13.28
CA SER A 19 -15.66 -7.06 13.02
C SER A 19 -14.79 -7.07 11.75
N GLN A 20 -15.41 -6.74 10.61
CA GLN A 20 -14.69 -6.50 9.37
C GLN A 20 -14.07 -5.11 9.45
N ILE A 21 -12.78 -5.04 9.76
CA ILE A 21 -12.02 -3.79 9.57
C ILE A 21 -11.80 -3.65 8.07
N GLU A 22 -12.60 -2.77 7.43
CA GLU A 22 -12.33 -2.36 6.06
C GLU A 22 -10.94 -1.73 6.00
N LYS A 23 -10.00 -2.43 5.36
CA LYS A 23 -8.68 -1.86 5.10
C LYS A 23 -8.88 -0.74 4.08
N PRO A 24 -8.50 0.51 4.41
CA PRO A 24 -8.60 1.58 3.43
C PRO A 24 -7.75 1.22 2.21
N LEU A 25 -8.30 1.44 1.03
CA LEU A 25 -7.57 1.26 -0.22
C LEU A 25 -6.42 2.29 -0.28
N PRO A 26 -5.27 1.93 -0.88
CA PRO A 26 -4.21 2.89 -1.08
C PRO A 26 -4.65 3.99 -2.05
N ASN A 27 -4.16 5.21 -1.84
CA ASN A 27 -4.27 6.26 -2.83
C ASN A 27 -3.23 6.02 -3.93
N ILE A 28 -3.62 6.19 -5.20
CA ILE A 28 -2.73 6.02 -6.34
C ILE A 28 -2.50 7.38 -6.98
N VAL A 29 -1.24 7.80 -7.08
CA VAL A 29 -0.83 9.00 -7.82
C VAL A 29 -0.04 8.55 -9.03
N PHE A 30 -0.57 8.80 -10.23
CA PHE A 30 0.10 8.52 -11.49
C PHE A 30 0.71 9.80 -12.06
N ILE A 31 2.03 9.82 -12.21
CA ILE A 31 2.78 10.95 -12.75
C ILE A 31 3.27 10.56 -14.13
N LEU A 32 2.89 11.34 -15.15
CA LEU A 32 3.35 11.20 -16.52
C LEU A 32 4.17 12.43 -16.90
N ALA A 33 5.36 12.21 -17.45
CA ALA A 33 6.19 13.24 -18.03
C ALA A 33 6.28 13.01 -19.54
N ASP A 34 6.07 14.06 -20.32
CA ASP A 34 6.23 14.04 -21.77
C ASP A 34 7.72 14.15 -22.13
N ASP A 35 8.15 13.42 -23.16
CA ASP A 35 9.53 13.41 -23.68
C ASP A 35 10.67 13.22 -22.64
N LEU A 36 10.40 12.53 -21.52
CA LEU A 36 11.42 12.18 -20.53
C LEU A 36 12.18 10.91 -20.96
N GLY A 37 13.45 11.07 -21.33
CA GLY A 37 14.33 9.98 -21.75
C GLY A 37 14.95 9.21 -20.58
N TYR A 38 15.40 7.97 -20.86
CA TYR A 38 16.07 7.11 -19.87
C TYR A 38 17.32 7.78 -19.26
N GLY A 39 18.07 8.54 -20.06
CA GLY A 39 19.29 9.25 -19.63
C GLY A 39 19.05 10.59 -18.94
N ASP A 40 17.81 10.97 -18.65
CA ASP A 40 17.49 12.29 -18.10
C ASP A 40 17.42 12.32 -16.56
N LEU A 41 17.38 11.15 -15.90
CA LEU A 41 17.28 11.07 -14.44
C LEU A 41 18.61 10.65 -13.81
N SER A 42 18.96 11.25 -12.67
CA SER A 42 20.21 10.90 -11.97
C SER A 42 20.20 9.48 -11.41
N CYS A 43 19.03 8.91 -11.08
CA CYS A 43 18.90 7.49 -10.71
C CYS A 43 19.24 6.51 -11.85
N TYR A 44 19.27 6.98 -13.11
CA TYR A 44 19.75 6.21 -14.27
C TYR A 44 21.18 6.57 -14.70
N GLY A 45 21.88 7.42 -13.94
CA GLY A 45 23.29 7.77 -14.19
C GLY A 45 23.53 9.09 -14.94
N GLN A 46 22.54 9.97 -15.04
CA GLN A 46 22.78 11.35 -15.50
C GLN A 46 23.66 12.11 -14.49
N GLU A 47 24.71 12.78 -14.97
CA GLU A 47 25.70 13.48 -14.12
C GLU A 47 25.64 15.01 -14.21
N LYS A 48 24.96 15.57 -15.22
CA LYS A 48 24.96 17.03 -15.46
C LYS A 48 24.08 17.82 -14.49
N PHE A 49 23.07 17.18 -13.91
CA PHE A 49 22.13 17.77 -12.96
C PHE A 49 21.53 16.67 -12.07
N SER A 50 20.97 17.08 -10.94
CA SER A 50 20.35 16.18 -9.96
C SER A 50 18.84 16.19 -10.04
N THR A 51 18.20 15.03 -9.91
CA THR A 51 16.74 14.87 -9.76
C THR A 51 16.36 14.34 -8.37
N PRO A 52 16.66 15.08 -7.27
CA PRO A 52 16.67 14.52 -5.91
C PRO A 52 15.31 13.99 -5.43
N ASN A 53 14.20 14.55 -5.91
CA ASN A 53 12.86 14.05 -5.57
C ASN A 53 12.56 12.71 -6.25
N ILE A 54 12.96 12.55 -7.52
CA ILE A 54 12.82 11.29 -8.26
C ILE A 54 13.78 10.24 -7.71
N ASP A 55 15.01 10.64 -7.37
CA ASP A 55 15.99 9.76 -6.74
C ASP A 55 15.50 9.21 -5.39
N ARG A 56 14.78 10.02 -4.60
CA ARG A 56 14.15 9.56 -3.37
C ARG A 56 13.05 8.53 -3.65
N LEU A 57 12.18 8.79 -4.63
CA LEU A 57 11.15 7.82 -5.03
C LEU A 57 11.76 6.50 -5.52
N ALA A 58 12.85 6.57 -6.27
CA ALA A 58 13.58 5.41 -6.76
C ALA A 58 14.22 4.60 -5.62
N ARG A 59 14.79 5.29 -4.62
CA ARG A 59 15.41 4.65 -3.44
C ARG A 59 14.39 3.98 -2.52
N ASP A 60 13.24 4.62 -2.31
CA ASP A 60 12.19 4.15 -1.40
C ASP A 60 11.21 3.19 -2.10
N GLY A 61 11.42 2.94 -3.40
CA GLY A 61 10.53 2.17 -4.26
C GLY A 61 11.26 1.19 -5.16
N MET A 62 10.86 1.17 -6.42
CA MET A 62 11.37 0.27 -7.45
C MET A 62 11.62 1.04 -8.75
N ILE A 63 12.72 0.70 -9.41
CA ILE A 63 13.06 1.14 -10.77
C ILE A 63 12.84 -0.04 -11.72
N PHE A 64 12.27 0.21 -12.88
CA PHE A 64 12.11 -0.78 -13.95
C PHE A 64 13.07 -0.44 -15.08
N THR A 65 13.84 -1.42 -15.55
CA THR A 65 14.87 -1.28 -16.60
C THR A 65 14.65 -2.26 -17.72
#